data_AF-A0A7S2I5P9-F1
#
_entry.id   AF-A0A7S2I5P9-F1
#
_cell.length_a   1.000
_cell.length_b   1.000
_cell.length_c   1.000
_cell.angle_alpha   90.00
_cell.angle_beta   90.00
_cell.angle_gamma   90.00
#
_symmetry.space_group_name_H-M   'P 1'
#
loop_
_entity.id
_entity.type
_entity.pdbx_description
1 polymer ?
#
loop_
_entity_poly.entity_id
_entity_poly.type
_entity_poly.pdbx_seq_one_letter_code
_entity_poly.pdbx_strand_id
1 'polypeptide(L)'
;DGWCFGVGENWQVAGGADHASAKRAAFLQDADWDSIAELVSSAICSSQERVEAMLCLTAFHDIMKVPGLCPIVCREHAPYRGYTAGTVIHDHDLALAYVLEHFPELLPSYRILPAEMQRVVLFTQGKMEFNHGWFVQAEAPPGPMLRQLRSVLADARSADLAFYFLHWLTDLSGAEGRPLA
;
A
#
# COMPACT_ATOMS: atom_id res chain seq x y z
N ASP A 1 21.61 14.14 -13.91
CA ASP A 1 20.51 13.61 -13.06
C ASP A 1 19.67 12.57 -13.79
N GLY A 2 19.99 11.28 -13.60
CA GLY A 2 19.26 10.18 -14.22
C GLY A 2 17.90 9.95 -13.56
N TRP A 3 16.86 9.78 -14.38
CA TRP A 3 15.45 9.57 -14.00
C TRP A 3 15.23 8.34 -13.10
N CYS A 4 16.20 7.42 -13.04
CA CYS A 4 16.19 6.23 -12.18
C CYS A 4 17.40 6.22 -11.24
N PHE A 5 17.15 6.04 -9.94
CA PHE A 5 18.20 5.93 -8.94
C PHE A 5 19.16 4.77 -9.26
N GLY A 6 20.46 5.06 -9.29
CA GLY A 6 21.47 4.04 -9.52
C GLY A 6 21.83 3.73 -10.97
N VAL A 7 21.34 4.53 -11.92
CA VAL A 7 21.78 4.46 -13.33
C VAL A 7 22.35 5.83 -13.71
N GLY A 8 23.58 5.84 -14.23
CA GLY A 8 24.26 7.04 -14.71
C GLY A 8 23.61 7.60 -15.97
N GLU A 9 24.04 8.79 -16.37
CA GLU A 9 23.53 9.51 -17.56
C GLU A 9 23.73 8.76 -18.88
N ASN A 10 24.58 7.73 -18.87
CA ASN A 10 24.86 6.82 -19.97
C ASN A 10 24.08 5.51 -19.90
N TRP A 11 23.03 5.42 -19.06
CA TRP A 11 22.26 4.19 -18.80
C TRP A 11 23.08 3.04 -18.20
N GLN A 12 24.27 3.31 -17.66
CA GLN A 12 25.07 2.30 -16.98
C GLN A 12 24.81 2.30 -15.49
N VAL A 13 24.83 1.11 -14.89
CA VAL A 13 24.67 0.92 -13.45
C VAL A 13 25.78 1.67 -12.71
N ALA A 14 25.42 2.72 -11.97
CA ALA A 14 26.38 3.49 -11.19
C ALA A 14 26.93 2.62 -10.04
N GLY A 15 28.25 2.64 -9.88
CA GLY A 15 29.05 1.71 -9.08
C GLY A 15 28.61 1.56 -7.63
N GLY A 16 28.58 0.31 -7.18
CA GLY A 16 28.27 -0.12 -5.82
C GLY A 16 27.82 -1.59 -5.77
N ALA A 17 28.42 -2.47 -6.59
CA ALA A 17 27.96 -3.85 -6.71
C ALA A 17 28.23 -4.69 -5.45
N ASP A 18 29.38 -4.51 -4.78
CA ASP A 18 29.82 -5.43 -3.72
C ASP A 18 29.01 -5.33 -2.42
N HIS A 19 28.73 -4.12 -1.92
CA HIS A 19 27.98 -3.95 -0.66
C HIS A 19 26.47 -4.21 -0.83
N ALA A 20 25.89 -3.83 -1.97
CA ALA A 20 24.49 -4.10 -2.27
C ALA A 20 24.24 -5.58 -2.52
N SER A 21 25.17 -6.26 -3.19
CA SER A 21 25.13 -7.73 -3.38
C SER A 21 25.24 -8.47 -2.05
N ALA A 22 26.14 -8.06 -1.15
CA ALA A 22 26.27 -8.64 0.18
C ALA A 22 25.01 -8.48 1.04
N LYS A 23 24.39 -7.29 1.07
CA LYS A 23 23.12 -7.08 1.81
C LYS A 23 21.96 -7.91 1.26
N ARG A 24 21.89 -8.09 -0.06
CA ARG A 24 20.84 -8.91 -0.71
C ARG A 24 21.08 -10.39 -0.49
N ALA A 25 22.33 -10.85 -0.57
CA ALA A 25 22.69 -12.22 -0.24
C ALA A 25 22.36 -12.52 1.23
N ALA A 26 22.69 -11.60 2.16
CA ALA A 26 22.32 -11.71 3.57
C ALA A 26 20.79 -11.73 3.74
N PHE A 27 20.03 -10.85 3.07
CA PHE A 27 18.56 -10.93 3.09
C PHE A 27 18.06 -12.29 2.61
N LEU A 28 18.56 -12.80 1.49
CA LEU A 28 18.08 -14.09 0.96
C LEU A 28 18.44 -15.28 1.88
N GLN A 29 19.58 -15.21 2.56
CA GLN A 29 20.07 -16.27 3.45
C GLN A 29 19.45 -16.21 4.85
N ASP A 30 19.27 -15.00 5.37
CA ASP A 30 18.92 -14.74 6.77
C ASP A 30 17.47 -14.28 6.96
N ALA A 31 16.72 -14.00 5.87
CA ALA A 31 15.31 -13.67 5.98
C ALA A 31 14.54 -14.84 6.59
N ASP A 32 13.62 -14.49 7.49
CA ASP A 32 12.67 -15.42 8.06
C ASP A 32 11.57 -15.75 7.05
N TRP A 33 11.89 -16.65 6.12
CA TRP A 33 11.00 -17.11 5.07
C TRP A 33 9.75 -17.81 5.61
N ASP A 34 9.85 -18.45 6.78
CA ASP A 34 8.72 -19.11 7.43
C ASP A 34 7.70 -18.07 7.90
N SER A 35 8.14 -16.96 8.51
CA SER A 35 7.27 -15.84 8.86
C SER A 35 6.61 -15.19 7.63
N ILE A 36 7.33 -15.06 6.50
CA ILE A 36 6.75 -14.54 5.25
C ILE A 36 5.69 -15.51 4.71
N ALA A 37 5.96 -16.82 4.72
CA ALA A 37 5.01 -17.84 4.30
C ALA A 37 3.76 -17.86 5.21
N GLU A 38 3.94 -17.73 6.52
CA GLU A 38 2.85 -17.61 7.49
C GLU A 38 2.00 -16.36 7.22
N LEU A 39 2.62 -15.23 6.89
CA LEU A 39 1.91 -14.00 6.53
C LEU A 39 1.06 -14.19 5.27
N VAL A 40 1.60 -14.80 4.22
CA VAL A 40 0.88 -15.10 2.98
C VAL A 40 -0.32 -16.02 3.24
N SER A 41 -0.13 -17.05 4.07
CA SER A 41 -1.18 -17.99 4.44
C SER A 41 -2.27 -17.31 5.29
N SER A 42 -1.86 -16.48 6.26
CA SER A 42 -2.76 -15.72 7.12
C SER A 42 -3.58 -14.69 6.35
N ALA A 43 -3.00 -14.07 5.32
CA ALA A 43 -3.70 -13.19 4.39
C ALA A 43 -4.68 -13.95 3.46
N ILE A 44 -4.64 -15.29 3.47
CA ILE A 44 -5.38 -16.18 2.58
C ILE A 44 -5.01 -15.91 1.11
N CYS A 45 -3.79 -15.43 0.85
CA CYS A 45 -3.27 -15.21 -0.50
C CYS A 45 -2.81 -16.51 -1.19
N SER A 46 -3.38 -17.65 -0.79
CA SER A 46 -3.44 -18.90 -1.55
C SER A 46 -4.74 -19.04 -2.36
N SER A 47 -5.75 -18.20 -2.06
CA SER A 47 -7.00 -18.10 -2.81
C SER A 47 -6.83 -17.21 -4.04
N GLN A 48 -7.41 -17.62 -5.17
CA GLN A 48 -7.42 -16.84 -6.40
C GLN A 48 -8.02 -15.43 -6.18
N GLU A 49 -9.16 -15.33 -5.50
CA GLU A 49 -9.83 -14.04 -5.27
C GLU A 49 -8.97 -13.09 -4.44
N ARG A 50 -8.24 -13.61 -3.44
CA ARG A 50 -7.33 -12.82 -2.60
C ARG A 50 -6.09 -12.38 -3.37
N VAL A 51 -5.55 -13.25 -4.21
CA VAL A 51 -4.43 -12.88 -5.10
C VAL A 51 -4.87 -11.81 -6.10
N GLU A 52 -6.03 -11.95 -6.73
CA GLU A 52 -6.58 -10.95 -7.64
C GLU A 52 -6.81 -9.61 -6.94
N ALA A 53 -7.39 -9.62 -5.73
CA ALA A 53 -7.56 -8.41 -4.93
C ALA A 53 -6.24 -7.72 -4.60
N MET A 54 -5.20 -8.51 -4.25
CA MET A 54 -3.86 -7.99 -3.97
C MET A 54 -3.27 -7.33 -5.21
N LEU A 55 -3.28 -8.04 -6.35
CA LEU A 55 -2.75 -7.53 -7.61
C LEU A 55 -3.48 -6.26 -8.07
N CYS A 56 -4.80 -6.23 -7.91
CA CYS A 56 -5.60 -5.04 -8.21
C CYS A 56 -5.14 -3.86 -7.37
N LEU A 57 -5.10 -4.02 -6.04
CA LEU A 57 -4.66 -2.96 -5.13
C LEU A 57 -3.24 -2.51 -5.48
N THR A 58 -2.27 -3.41 -5.58
CA THR A 58 -0.88 -3.08 -5.93
C THR A 58 -0.80 -2.26 -7.22
N ALA A 59 -1.62 -2.57 -8.23
CA ALA A 59 -1.59 -1.87 -9.52
C ALA A 59 -2.06 -0.41 -9.44
N PHE A 60 -2.99 -0.07 -8.54
CA PHE A 60 -3.56 1.27 -8.46
C PHE A 60 -3.26 2.04 -7.17
N HIS A 61 -2.67 1.41 -6.14
CA HIS A 61 -2.52 1.99 -4.80
C HIS A 61 -1.85 3.37 -4.83
N ASP A 62 -0.90 3.54 -5.76
CA ASP A 62 -0.08 4.74 -5.90
C ASP A 62 -0.53 5.73 -6.99
N ILE A 63 -1.63 5.48 -7.71
CA ILE A 63 -2.09 6.37 -8.79
C ILE A 63 -2.36 7.79 -8.24
N MET A 64 -2.81 7.90 -7.00
CA MET A 64 -3.11 9.18 -6.35
C MET A 64 -1.87 9.95 -5.90
N LYS A 65 -0.65 9.40 -6.07
CA LYS A 65 0.60 10.18 -5.94
C LYS A 65 0.78 11.16 -7.11
N VAL A 66 0.03 11.01 -8.20
CA VAL A 66 0.00 11.96 -9.32
C VAL A 66 -0.99 13.09 -9.00
N PRO A 67 -0.54 14.33 -8.72
CA PRO A 67 -1.43 15.38 -8.20
C PRO A 67 -2.61 15.75 -9.12
N GLY A 68 -2.44 15.58 -10.43
CA GLY A 68 -3.49 15.83 -11.41
C GLY A 68 -4.62 14.79 -11.43
N LEU A 69 -4.43 13.65 -10.75
CA LEU A 69 -5.43 12.58 -10.63
C LEU A 69 -6.16 12.60 -9.29
N CYS A 70 -5.71 13.42 -8.33
CA CYS A 70 -6.34 13.56 -7.03
C CYS A 70 -7.80 14.06 -7.16
N PRO A 71 -8.77 13.42 -6.50
CA PRO A 71 -10.17 13.79 -6.60
C PRO A 71 -10.48 15.09 -5.86
N ILE A 72 -11.54 15.75 -6.30
CA ILE A 72 -12.17 16.87 -5.60
C ILE A 72 -13.41 16.34 -4.89
N VAL A 73 -13.60 16.72 -3.62
CA VAL A 73 -14.78 16.33 -2.86
C VAL A 73 -16.04 16.92 -3.48
N CYS A 74 -16.96 16.05 -3.86
CA CYS A 74 -18.27 16.41 -4.40
C CYS A 74 -19.17 16.97 -3.28
N ARG A 75 -20.17 17.79 -3.64
CA ARG A 75 -21.07 18.38 -2.64
C ARG A 75 -21.86 17.32 -1.87
N GLU A 76 -22.19 16.22 -2.54
CA GLU A 76 -22.98 15.11 -2.03
C GLU A 76 -22.21 14.25 -1.02
N HIS A 77 -20.88 14.25 -1.07
CA HIS A 77 -20.00 13.45 -0.20
C HIS A 77 -19.35 14.29 0.90
N ALA A 78 -19.66 15.60 0.96
CA ALA A 78 -19.09 16.50 1.96
C ALA A 78 -19.87 16.47 3.29
N PRO A 79 -19.18 16.56 4.45
CA PRO A 79 -17.73 16.50 4.59
C PRO A 79 -17.21 15.07 4.40
N TYR A 80 -16.08 14.92 3.72
CA TYR A 80 -15.40 13.64 3.58
C TYR A 80 -14.15 13.62 4.45
N ARG A 81 -14.19 12.93 5.60
CA ARG A 81 -13.04 12.79 6.53
C ARG A 81 -12.34 14.11 6.84
N GLY A 82 -13.13 15.17 7.04
CA GLY A 82 -12.63 16.53 7.33
C GLY A 82 -12.46 17.44 6.11
N TYR A 83 -12.53 16.91 4.88
CA TYR A 83 -12.50 17.71 3.66
C TYR A 83 -13.88 18.27 3.30
N THR A 84 -13.92 19.53 2.91
CA THR A 84 -15.14 20.22 2.44
C THR A 84 -15.35 20.05 0.93
N ALA A 85 -16.59 20.27 0.47
CA ALA A 85 -16.90 20.25 -0.95
C ALA A 85 -16.01 21.25 -1.74
N GLY A 86 -15.50 20.82 -2.89
CA GLY A 86 -14.61 21.61 -3.74
C GLY A 86 -13.14 21.58 -3.34
N THR A 87 -12.77 20.90 -2.25
CA THR A 87 -11.37 20.72 -1.84
C THR A 87 -10.76 19.49 -2.52
N VAL A 88 -9.51 19.61 -2.99
CA VAL A 88 -8.72 18.49 -3.50
C VAL A 88 -8.18 17.66 -2.33
N ILE A 89 -8.30 16.33 -2.42
CA ILE A 89 -7.70 15.42 -1.45
C ILE A 89 -6.25 15.14 -1.88
N HIS A 90 -5.28 15.79 -1.24
CA HIS A 90 -3.85 15.62 -1.54
C HIS A 90 -3.19 14.44 -0.82
N ASP A 91 -3.81 13.95 0.24
CA ASP A 91 -3.39 12.71 0.87
C ASP A 91 -3.75 11.55 -0.06
N HIS A 92 -2.74 10.85 -0.59
CA HIS A 92 -2.94 9.85 -1.64
C HIS A 92 -3.75 8.65 -1.14
N ASP A 93 -3.62 8.28 0.13
CA ASP A 93 -4.37 7.18 0.71
C ASP A 93 -5.85 7.52 0.82
N LEU A 94 -6.16 8.70 1.36
CA LEU A 94 -7.53 9.20 1.47
C LEU A 94 -8.16 9.50 0.11
N ALA A 95 -7.36 9.99 -0.85
CA ALA A 95 -7.80 10.21 -2.22
C ALA A 95 -8.24 8.90 -2.88
N LEU A 96 -7.45 7.84 -2.73
CA LEU A 96 -7.81 6.55 -3.29
C LEU A 96 -9.01 5.94 -2.58
N ALA A 97 -9.09 6.04 -1.24
CA ALA A 97 -10.25 5.60 -0.48
C ALA A 97 -11.55 6.28 -0.97
N TYR A 98 -11.51 7.58 -1.24
CA TYR A 98 -12.64 8.32 -1.78
C TYR A 98 -13.10 7.79 -3.15
N VAL A 99 -12.15 7.47 -4.03
CA VAL A 99 -12.45 6.86 -5.35
C VAL A 99 -13.05 5.46 -5.17
N LEU A 100 -12.50 4.62 -4.30
CA LEU A 100 -13.00 3.26 -4.06
C LEU A 100 -14.42 3.25 -3.46
N GLU A 101 -14.75 4.24 -2.62
CA GLU A 101 -16.06 4.37 -1.95
C GLU A 101 -17.13 4.95 -2.87
N HIS A 102 -16.78 5.96 -3.66
CA HIS A 102 -17.77 6.79 -4.38
C HIS A 102 -17.73 6.65 -5.90
N PHE A 103 -16.60 6.24 -6.48
CA PHE A 103 -16.40 6.14 -7.92
C PHE A 103 -15.69 4.83 -8.33
N PRO A 104 -16.14 3.66 -7.85
CA PRO A 104 -15.46 2.40 -8.12
C PRO A 104 -15.37 2.07 -9.62
N GLU A 105 -16.27 2.60 -10.45
CA GLU A 105 -16.25 2.45 -11.91
C GLU A 105 -15.02 3.04 -12.59
N LEU A 106 -14.31 3.98 -11.95
CA LEU A 106 -13.05 4.53 -12.45
C LEU A 106 -11.88 3.53 -12.32
N LEU A 107 -12.06 2.48 -11.52
CA LEU A 107 -11.12 1.39 -11.33
C LEU A 107 -11.78 0.06 -11.72
N PRO A 108 -11.88 -0.26 -13.03
CA PRO A 108 -12.63 -1.43 -13.48
C PRO A 108 -12.17 -2.74 -12.85
N SER A 109 -10.86 -2.91 -12.64
CA SER A 109 -10.27 -4.07 -11.97
C SER A 109 -10.74 -4.23 -10.53
N TYR A 110 -10.95 -3.13 -9.80
CA TYR A 110 -11.58 -3.15 -8.48
C TYR A 110 -13.08 -3.42 -8.55
N ARG A 111 -13.80 -2.76 -9.46
CA ARG A 111 -15.26 -2.86 -9.58
C ARG A 111 -15.77 -4.27 -9.86
N ILE A 112 -15.00 -5.07 -10.60
CA ILE A 112 -15.36 -6.45 -10.97
C ILE A 112 -15.05 -7.46 -9.87
N LEU A 113 -14.26 -7.09 -8.85
CA LEU A 113 -13.98 -7.99 -7.74
C LEU A 113 -15.28 -8.38 -7.02
N PRO A 114 -15.35 -9.58 -6.42
CA PRO A 114 -16.42 -9.92 -5.49
C PRO A 114 -16.56 -8.85 -4.40
N ALA A 115 -17.79 -8.58 -3.95
CA ALA A 115 -18.07 -7.53 -2.95
C ALA A 115 -17.22 -7.69 -1.67
N GLU A 116 -16.94 -8.94 -1.29
CA GLU A 116 -16.10 -9.25 -0.16
C GLU A 116 -14.62 -8.86 -0.38
N MET A 117 -14.08 -9.04 -1.59
CA MET A 117 -12.74 -8.59 -1.93
C MET A 117 -12.65 -7.07 -2.07
N GLN A 118 -13.70 -6.42 -2.58
CA GLN A 118 -13.79 -4.95 -2.57
C GLN A 118 -13.70 -4.42 -1.13
N ARG A 119 -14.42 -5.05 -0.18
CA ARG A 119 -14.36 -4.69 1.24
C ARG A 119 -12.97 -4.86 1.83
N VAL A 120 -12.23 -5.91 1.45
CA VAL A 120 -10.84 -6.15 1.89
C VAL A 120 -9.89 -5.07 1.39
N VAL A 121 -9.99 -4.73 0.10
CA VAL A 121 -9.18 -3.67 -0.52
C VAL A 121 -9.48 -2.32 0.13
N LEU A 122 -10.77 -2.00 0.31
CA LEU A 122 -11.19 -0.76 0.98
C LEU A 122 -10.77 -0.72 2.45
N PHE A 123 -10.77 -1.86 3.15
CA PHE A 123 -10.24 -1.93 4.52
C PHE A 123 -8.75 -1.55 4.55
N THR A 124 -7.97 -2.11 3.61
CA THR A 124 -6.53 -1.91 3.49
C THR A 124 -6.18 -0.44 3.21
N GLN A 125 -6.84 0.17 2.22
CA GLN A 125 -6.54 1.53 1.78
C GLN A 125 -7.24 2.62 2.60
N GLY A 126 -8.47 2.34 3.04
CA GLY A 126 -9.37 3.36 3.57
C GLY A 126 -9.67 3.24 5.06
N LYS A 127 -9.49 2.10 5.73
CA LYS A 127 -9.92 1.99 7.15
C LYS A 127 -8.79 1.92 8.14
N MET A 128 -7.60 1.49 7.73
CA MET A 128 -6.47 1.41 8.64
C MET A 128 -6.09 2.79 9.18
N GLU A 129 -6.18 3.86 8.37
CA GLU A 129 -5.80 5.25 8.72
C GLU A 129 -4.49 5.32 9.54
N PHE A 130 -3.60 4.36 9.26
CA PHE A 130 -2.40 4.09 10.02
C PHE A 130 -1.27 3.90 9.02
N ASN A 131 -0.33 4.85 9.04
CA ASN A 131 0.89 4.78 8.26
C ASN A 131 1.97 4.08 9.11
N HIS A 132 2.33 2.84 8.75
CA HIS A 132 3.38 2.09 9.45
C HIS A 132 4.76 2.75 9.36
N GLY A 133 5.02 3.57 8.34
CA GLY A 133 6.24 4.38 8.23
C GLY A 133 6.43 5.27 9.46
N TRP A 134 5.38 5.94 9.92
CA TRP A 134 5.46 6.79 11.12
C TRP A 134 5.82 6.01 12.40
N PHE A 135 5.44 4.73 12.49
CA PHE A 135 5.80 3.89 13.62
C PHE A 135 7.25 3.42 13.53
N VAL A 136 7.67 2.92 12.37
CA VAL A 136 9.03 2.40 12.14
C VAL A 136 10.07 3.53 12.20
N GLN A 137 9.71 4.73 11.75
CA GLN A 137 10.56 5.92 11.73
C GLN A 137 10.44 6.77 13.01
N ALA A 138 9.53 6.39 13.92
CA ALA A 138 9.21 7.13 15.15
C ALA A 138 8.81 8.61 14.92
N GLU A 139 8.19 8.91 13.77
CA GLU A 139 7.84 10.27 13.33
C GLU A 139 6.55 10.80 13.96
N ALA A 140 5.72 9.92 14.55
CA ALA A 140 4.46 10.29 15.21
C ALA A 140 4.41 9.86 16.68
N PRO A 141 3.74 10.63 17.57
CA PRO A 141 3.56 10.22 18.95
C PRO A 141 2.76 8.91 19.05
N PRO A 142 3.21 7.93 19.85
CA PRO A 142 2.61 6.59 19.88
C PRO A 142 1.17 6.60 20.42
N GLY A 143 0.82 7.54 21.31
CA GLY A 143 -0.51 7.59 21.95
C GLY A 143 -1.69 7.74 20.98
N PRO A 144 -1.76 8.83 20.19
CA PRO A 144 -2.81 9.00 19.17
C PRO A 144 -2.84 7.88 18.14
N MET A 145 -1.66 7.48 17.65
CA MET A 145 -1.50 6.48 16.61
C MET A 145 -2.00 5.09 17.05
N LEU A 146 -1.64 4.64 18.26
CA LEU A 146 -2.08 3.36 18.81
C LEU A 146 -3.58 3.33 19.18
N ARG A 147 -4.18 4.48 19.51
CA ARG A 147 -5.63 4.54 19.78
C ARG A 147 -6.45 4.27 18.51
N GLN A 148 -6.04 4.85 17.39
CA GLN A 148 -6.72 4.64 16.10
C GLN A 148 -6.53 3.19 15.64
N LEU A 149 -5.30 2.68 15.70
CA LEU A 149 -5.03 1.26 15.43
C LEU A 149 -5.88 0.34 16.30
N ARG A 150 -5.96 0.59 17.61
CA ARG A 150 -6.81 -0.20 18.52
C ARG A 150 -8.28 -0.21 18.10
N SER A 151 -8.80 0.93 17.64
CA SER A 151 -10.18 1.02 17.15
C SER A 151 -10.39 0.16 15.90
N VAL A 152 -9.44 0.21 14.96
CA VAL A 152 -9.51 -0.60 13.73
C VAL A 152 -9.40 -2.10 14.05
N LEU A 153 -8.50 -2.47 14.96
CA LEU A 153 -8.30 -3.85 15.39
C LEU A 153 -9.50 -4.46 16.12
N ALA A 154 -10.38 -3.65 16.71
CA ALA A 154 -11.57 -4.16 17.41
C ALA A 154 -12.55 -4.87 16.46
N ASP A 155 -12.63 -4.40 15.22
CA ASP A 155 -13.57 -4.91 14.21
C ASP A 155 -12.87 -5.61 13.02
N ALA A 156 -11.53 -5.62 12.99
CA ALA A 156 -10.75 -6.21 11.91
C ALA A 156 -10.71 -7.74 12.01
N ARG A 157 -10.90 -8.41 10.85
CA ARG A 157 -10.61 -9.84 10.75
C ARG A 157 -9.11 -10.03 10.61
N SER A 158 -8.56 -11.02 11.31
CA SER A 158 -7.12 -11.32 11.27
C SER A 158 -6.59 -11.50 9.83
N ALA A 159 -7.38 -12.12 8.95
CA ALA A 159 -7.00 -12.28 7.55
C ALA A 159 -6.95 -10.97 6.75
N ASP A 160 -7.79 -9.99 7.09
CA ASP A 160 -7.80 -8.68 6.42
C ASP A 160 -6.62 -7.82 6.90
N LEU A 161 -6.27 -7.95 8.18
CA LEU A 161 -5.06 -7.34 8.73
C LEU A 161 -3.79 -7.96 8.14
N ALA A 162 -3.73 -9.29 8.05
CA ALA A 162 -2.61 -9.98 7.40
C ALA A 162 -2.49 -9.59 5.91
N PHE A 163 -3.62 -9.42 5.22
CA PHE A 163 -3.65 -8.89 3.86
C PHE A 163 -3.06 -7.48 3.77
N TYR A 164 -3.42 -6.58 4.70
CA TYR A 164 -2.81 -5.25 4.77
C TYR A 164 -1.29 -5.30 4.96
N PHE A 165 -0.80 -6.15 5.86
CA PHE A 165 0.64 -6.30 6.07
C PHE A 165 1.36 -6.92 4.87
N LEU A 166 0.72 -7.88 4.20
CA LEU A 166 1.27 -8.46 2.98
C LEU A 166 1.35 -7.41 1.86
N HIS A 167 0.31 -6.59 1.67
CA HIS A 167 0.33 -5.47 0.74
C HIS A 167 1.50 -4.53 1.04
N TRP A 168 1.66 -4.13 2.31
CA TRP A 168 2.76 -3.27 2.74
C TRP A 168 4.14 -3.87 2.45
N LEU A 169 4.32 -5.18 2.69
CA LEU A 169 5.56 -5.88 2.32
C LEU A 169 5.82 -5.81 0.81
N THR A 170 4.78 -5.98 -0.02
CA THR A 170 4.91 -5.90 -1.48
C THR A 170 5.21 -4.49 -1.99
N ASP A 171 4.62 -3.45 -1.37
CA ASP A 171 4.89 -2.04 -1.68
C ASP A 171 6.36 -1.70 -1.40
N LEU A 172 6.85 -2.04 -0.20
CA LEU A 172 8.26 -1.86 0.16
C LEU A 172 9.23 -2.63 -0.73
N SER A 173 8.86 -3.84 -1.15
CA SER A 173 9.69 -4.68 -2.01
C SER A 173 9.89 -4.06 -3.41
N GLY A 174 8.98 -3.18 -3.84
CA GLY A 174 9.08 -2.44 -5.10
C GLY A 174 9.95 -1.18 -5.03
N ALA A 175 10.31 -0.71 -3.83
CA ALA A 175 10.97 0.59 -3.64
C ALA A 175 12.43 0.65 -4.13
N GLU A 176 13.13 -0.49 -4.26
CA GLU A 176 14.48 -0.57 -4.85
C GLU A 176 14.60 -1.71 -5.87
N GLY A 177 14.07 -1.49 -7.08
CA GLY A 177 14.21 -2.43 -8.19
C GLY A 177 15.64 -2.49 -8.74
N ARG A 178 16.45 -3.48 -8.33
CA ARG A 178 17.52 -4.01 -9.18
C ARG A 178 17.46 -5.54 -9.19
N PRO A 179 16.97 -6.15 -10.29
CA PRO A 179 17.16 -7.57 -10.53
C PRO A 179 18.65 -7.91 -10.53
N LEU A 180 18.99 -9.11 -10.07
CA LEU A 180 20.33 -9.68 -10.17
C LEU A 180 20.84 -9.52 -11.60
N ALA A 181 21.97 -8.86 -11.77
CA ALA A 181 22.79 -8.96 -12.98
C ALA A 181 23.84 -10.05 -12.74
#